data_AF-A0A953Z926-F1
#
_entry.id   AF-A0A953Z926-F1
#
_cell.length_a   1.000
_cell.length_b   1.000
_cell.length_c   1.000
_cell.angle_alpha   90.00
_cell.angle_beta   90.00
_cell.angle_gamma   90.00
#
_symmetry.space_group_name_H-M   'P 1'
#
loop_
_entity.id
_entity.type
_entity.pdbx_description
1 polymer ?
#
loop_
_entity_poly.entity_id
_entity_poly.type
_entity_poly.pdbx_seq_one_letter_code
_entity_poly.pdbx_strand_id
1 'polypeptide(L)'
;MDHLRQRFPNASDSTLFCVFKLQSDSDLSLRDFRAEARLHGLEIGGRSLHTARVLLGLQEPNPTTPRIRRPARVDPTPSPASEELERSLIAAVQQIQSSATAESNRLRNAMRTAVDVLQRALDGRE
;
A
#
# COMPACT_ATOMS: atom_id res chain seq x y z
N MET A 1 -16.87 -3.84 -14.18
CA MET A 1 -15.58 -4.47 -13.79
C MET A 1 -14.44 -4.15 -14.77
N ASP A 2 -14.71 -3.91 -16.05
CA ASP A 2 -13.68 -3.65 -17.07
C ASP A 2 -12.74 -2.46 -16.76
N HIS A 3 -13.29 -1.32 -16.33
CA HIS A 3 -12.48 -0.14 -15.93
C HIS A 3 -11.56 -0.39 -14.73
N LEU A 4 -11.93 -1.29 -13.80
CA LEU A 4 -11.11 -1.62 -12.64
C LEU A 4 -9.95 -2.55 -13.02
N ARG A 5 -10.15 -3.44 -14.00
CA ARG A 5 -9.09 -4.29 -14.54
C ARG A 5 -8.00 -3.47 -15.26
N GLN A 6 -8.37 -2.40 -15.95
CA GLN A 6 -7.38 -1.48 -16.54
C GLN A 6 -6.56 -0.74 -15.48
N ARG A 7 -7.18 -0.36 -14.37
CA ARG A 7 -6.52 0.39 -13.29
C ARG A 7 -5.69 -0.50 -12.35
N PHE A 8 -6.09 -1.76 -12.20
CA PHE A 8 -5.43 -2.75 -11.33
C PHE A 8 -5.27 -4.10 -12.07
N PRO A 9 -4.36 -4.19 -13.06
CA PRO A 9 -4.24 -5.37 -13.92
C PRO A 9 -3.77 -6.63 -13.17
N ASN A 10 -3.10 -6.47 -12.05
CA ASN A 10 -2.55 -7.58 -11.25
C ASN A 10 -3.48 -7.98 -10.08
N ALA A 11 -4.64 -7.34 -9.92
CA ALA A 11 -5.55 -7.62 -8.82
C ALA A 11 -6.49 -8.79 -9.16
N SER A 12 -6.71 -9.69 -8.21
CA SER A 12 -7.67 -10.79 -8.37
C SER A 12 -9.10 -10.27 -8.44
N ASP A 13 -9.99 -11.02 -9.09
CA ASP A 13 -11.41 -10.61 -9.24
C ASP A 13 -12.10 -10.41 -7.87
N SER A 14 -11.75 -11.21 -6.85
CA SER A 14 -12.19 -11.00 -5.46
C SER A 14 -11.73 -9.65 -4.89
N THR A 15 -10.52 -9.20 -5.24
CA THR A 15 -9.98 -7.89 -4.81
C THR A 15 -10.66 -6.76 -5.56
N LEU A 16 -10.88 -6.91 -6.87
CA LEU A 16 -11.59 -5.93 -7.69
C LEU A 16 -13.04 -5.74 -7.21
N PHE A 17 -13.72 -6.81 -6.80
CA PHE A 17 -15.03 -6.75 -6.19
C PHE A 17 -15.02 -5.96 -4.86
N CYS A 18 -14.04 -6.22 -3.99
CA CYS A 18 -13.86 -5.44 -2.76
C CYS A 18 -13.60 -3.96 -3.04
N VAL A 19 -12.77 -3.64 -4.04
CA VAL A 19 -12.49 -2.25 -4.45
C VAL A 19 -13.77 -1.57 -4.93
N PHE A 20 -14.56 -2.23 -5.76
CA PHE A 20 -15.83 -1.70 -6.26
C PHE A 20 -16.81 -1.37 -5.12
N LYS A 21 -16.93 -2.26 -4.13
CA LYS A 21 -17.81 -2.05 -2.97
C LYS A 21 -17.31 -0.94 -2.06
N LEU A 22 -16.01 -0.92 -1.75
CA LEU A 22 -15.39 0.10 -0.92
C LEU A 22 -15.39 1.50 -1.54
N GLN A 23 -15.46 1.60 -2.88
CA GLN A 23 -15.64 2.88 -3.57
C GLN A 23 -17.03 3.47 -3.39
N SER A 24 -18.06 2.63 -3.22
CA SER A 24 -19.43 3.08 -2.97
C SER A 24 -19.63 3.43 -1.50
N ASP A 25 -19.06 2.63 -0.60
CA ASP A 25 -19.14 2.86 0.84
C ASP A 25 -17.89 2.28 1.53
N SER A 26 -17.11 3.15 2.18
CA SER A 26 -15.83 2.80 2.79
C SER A 26 -15.97 2.10 4.15
N ASP A 27 -17.14 2.14 4.79
CA ASP A 27 -17.36 1.55 6.11
C ASP A 27 -17.78 0.07 6.04
N LEU A 28 -18.12 -0.41 4.84
CA LEU A 28 -18.54 -1.79 4.62
C LEU A 28 -17.48 -2.81 5.08
N SER A 29 -17.95 -3.82 5.81
CA SER A 29 -17.13 -4.92 6.32
C SER A 29 -17.20 -6.13 5.40
N LEU A 30 -16.23 -7.05 5.55
CA LEU A 30 -16.19 -8.28 4.76
C LEU A 30 -17.47 -9.10 4.90
N ARG A 31 -18.15 -9.02 6.05
CA ARG A 31 -19.38 -9.76 6.34
C ARG A 31 -20.52 -9.31 5.43
N ASP A 32 -20.57 -8.02 5.11
CA ASP A 32 -21.71 -7.38 4.46
C ASP A 32 -21.82 -7.76 2.99
N PHE A 33 -20.70 -7.84 2.29
CA PHE A 33 -20.68 -8.19 0.87
C PHE A 33 -20.22 -9.64 0.59
N ARG A 34 -20.01 -10.47 1.62
CA ARG A 34 -19.68 -11.91 1.47
C ARG A 34 -20.77 -12.72 0.80
N ALA A 35 -22.02 -12.43 1.15
CA ALA A 35 -23.18 -13.08 0.56
C ALA A 35 -23.29 -12.74 -0.94
N GLU A 36 -23.07 -11.48 -1.28
CA GLU A 36 -23.15 -10.98 -2.65
C GLU A 36 -22.00 -11.49 -3.53
N ALA A 37 -20.77 -11.54 -3.00
CA ALA A 37 -19.65 -12.13 -3.70
C ALA A 37 -19.88 -13.60 -4.07
N ARG A 38 -20.56 -14.37 -3.19
CA ARG A 38 -20.95 -15.76 -3.50
C ARG A 38 -21.94 -15.86 -4.65
N LEU A 39 -22.85 -14.89 -4.81
CA LEU A 39 -23.75 -14.83 -5.96
C LEU A 39 -22.98 -14.63 -7.28
N HIS A 40 -21.82 -13.99 -7.21
CA HIS A 40 -20.89 -13.83 -8.33
C HIS A 40 -19.86 -14.98 -8.44
N GLY A 41 -19.95 -16.03 -7.62
CA GLY A 41 -18.99 -17.13 -7.61
C GLY A 41 -17.61 -16.78 -7.07
N LEU A 42 -17.49 -15.65 -6.35
CA LEU A 42 -16.22 -15.16 -5.82
C LEU A 42 -16.04 -15.55 -4.35
N GLU A 43 -14.92 -16.18 -4.03
CA GLU A 43 -14.48 -16.37 -2.66
C GLU A 43 -13.64 -15.17 -2.21
N ILE A 44 -14.25 -14.32 -1.38
CA ILE A 44 -13.57 -13.18 -0.76
C ILE A 44 -13.09 -13.52 0.65
N GLY A 45 -11.80 -13.29 0.88
CA GLY A 45 -11.14 -13.46 2.17
C GLY A 45 -10.56 -12.14 2.70
N GLY A 46 -10.18 -12.13 3.97
CA GLY A 46 -9.64 -10.93 4.65
C GLY A 46 -8.47 -10.28 3.92
N ARG A 47 -7.68 -11.08 3.20
CA ARG A 47 -6.57 -10.60 2.36
C ARG A 47 -7.06 -9.73 1.20
N SER A 48 -8.12 -10.13 0.51
CA SER A 48 -8.69 -9.35 -0.62
C SER A 48 -9.25 -8.02 -0.16
N LEU A 49 -9.93 -7.98 1.00
CA LEU A 49 -10.41 -6.73 1.59
C LEU A 49 -9.25 -5.83 2.02
N HIS A 50 -8.24 -6.38 2.70
CA HIS A 50 -7.08 -5.60 3.11
C HIS A 50 -6.33 -5.02 1.89
N THR A 51 -6.07 -5.84 0.86
CA THR A 51 -5.47 -5.37 -0.39
C THR A 51 -6.31 -4.29 -1.06
N ALA A 52 -7.64 -4.43 -1.09
CA ALA A 52 -8.52 -3.41 -1.65
C ALA A 52 -8.46 -2.09 -0.86
N ARG A 53 -8.40 -2.13 0.47
CA ARG A 53 -8.23 -0.94 1.32
C ARG A 53 -6.88 -0.26 1.09
N VAL A 54 -5.81 -1.04 0.94
CA VAL A 54 -4.46 -0.51 0.62
C VAL A 54 -4.46 0.15 -0.77
N LEU A 55 -5.06 -0.48 -1.78
CA LEU A 55 -5.17 0.09 -3.13
C LEU A 55 -5.96 1.40 -3.18
N LEU A 56 -6.94 1.56 -2.28
CA LEU A 56 -7.73 2.78 -2.15
C LEU A 56 -7.08 3.82 -1.22
N GLY A 57 -5.92 3.53 -0.62
CA GLY A 57 -5.26 4.43 0.35
C GLY A 57 -6.01 4.55 1.69
N LEU A 58 -6.99 3.68 1.95
CA LEU A 58 -7.75 3.65 3.21
C LEU A 58 -6.96 2.97 4.34
N GLN A 59 -5.87 2.27 4.01
CA GLN A 59 -5.02 1.60 4.97
C GLN A 59 -3.58 1.59 4.46
N GLU A 60 -2.61 1.88 5.34
CA GLU A 60 -1.20 1.75 4.99
C GLU A 60 -0.82 0.28 4.78
N PRO A 61 0.06 -0.03 3.81
CA PRO A 61 0.55 -1.38 3.61
C PRO A 61 1.28 -1.81 4.88
N ASN A 62 0.65 -2.67 5.68
CA ASN A 62 1.26 -3.16 6.89
C ASN A 62 2.46 -4.03 6.47
N PRO A 63 3.71 -3.69 6.86
CA PRO A 63 4.85 -4.53 6.58
C PRO A 63 4.63 -5.84 7.34
N THR A 64 4.10 -6.82 6.62
CA THR A 64 3.86 -8.15 7.17
C THR A 64 5.23 -8.74 7.40
N THR A 65 5.74 -8.58 8.62
CA THR A 65 6.88 -9.35 9.10
C THR A 65 6.51 -10.82 8.89
N PRO A 66 7.27 -11.59 8.10
CA PRO A 66 6.95 -12.97 7.85
C PRO A 66 6.96 -13.68 9.20
N ARG A 67 5.77 -14.10 9.65
CA ARG A 67 5.63 -14.84 10.89
C ARG A 67 6.19 -16.24 10.62
N ILE A 68 7.50 -16.38 10.86
CA ILE A 68 8.24 -17.63 10.78
C ILE A 68 7.45 -18.64 11.62
N ARG A 69 6.92 -19.67 10.95
CA ARG A 69 6.32 -20.81 11.66
C ARG A 69 7.43 -21.45 12.47
N ARG A 70 7.36 -21.30 13.79
CA ARG A 70 8.31 -21.81 14.78
C ARG A 70 8.51 -23.32 14.55
N PRO A 71 9.69 -23.79 14.10
CA PRO A 71 10.06 -25.18 14.30
C PRO A 71 10.30 -25.38 15.80
N ALA A 72 10.07 -26.60 16.28
CA ALA A 72 10.24 -26.98 17.67
C ALA A 72 11.59 -26.49 18.26
N ARG A 73 11.55 -26.08 19.54
CA ARG A 73 12.67 -25.64 20.41
C ARG A 73 14.06 -26.08 19.90
N VAL A 74 14.87 -25.10 19.52
CA VAL A 74 16.33 -25.21 19.56
C VAL A 74 16.84 -24.00 20.35
N ASP A 75 17.66 -24.27 21.36
CA ASP A 75 18.24 -23.32 22.30
C ASP A 75 18.90 -22.12 21.59
N PRO A 76 18.72 -20.88 22.08
CA PRO A 76 19.35 -19.71 21.49
C PRO A 76 20.78 -19.54 22.02
N THR A 77 21.77 -19.99 21.27
CA THR A 77 23.09 -19.34 21.29
C THR A 77 23.07 -18.17 20.29
N PRO A 78 23.38 -16.93 20.72
CA PRO A 78 23.41 -15.80 19.80
C PRO A 78 24.57 -16.00 18.82
N SER A 79 24.23 -16.23 17.55
CA SER A 79 25.20 -16.41 16.47
C SER A 79 25.59 -15.03 15.91
N PRO A 80 26.88 -14.74 15.69
CA PRO A 80 27.38 -13.43 15.23
C PRO A 80 26.81 -12.99 13.86
N ALA A 81 26.27 -13.93 13.09
CA ALA A 81 25.55 -13.63 11.84
C ALA A 81 24.28 -12.77 12.05
N SER A 82 23.68 -12.79 13.24
CA SER A 82 22.47 -12.00 13.54
C SER A 82 22.78 -10.52 13.72
N GLU A 83 23.93 -10.17 14.30
CA GLU A 83 24.32 -8.77 14.53
C GLU A 83 24.74 -8.08 13.22
N GLU A 84 25.39 -8.80 12.32
CA GLU A 84 25.78 -8.28 11.00
C GLU A 84 24.56 -8.05 10.10
N LEU A 85 23.58 -8.97 10.14
CA LEU A 85 22.31 -8.80 9.44
C LEU A 85 21.51 -7.62 10.00
N GLU A 86 21.49 -7.44 11.32
CA GLU A 86 20.81 -6.32 11.97
C GLU A 86 21.43 -4.98 11.58
N ARG A 87 22.77 -4.89 11.55
CA ARG A 87 23.48 -3.69 11.06
C ARG A 87 23.20 -3.40 9.59
N SER A 88 23.17 -4.44 8.74
CA SER A 88 22.86 -4.30 7.32
C SER A 88 21.43 -3.80 7.09
N LEU A 89 20.46 -4.31 7.87
CA LEU A 89 19.06 -3.88 7.80
C LEU A 89 18.90 -2.41 8.23
N ILE A 90 19.55 -1.99 9.31
CA ILE A 90 19.50 -0.59 9.76
C ILE A 90 20.07 0.35 8.69
N ALA A 91 21.21 -0.01 8.09
CA ALA A 91 21.83 0.78 7.02
C ALA A 91 20.90 0.90 5.79
N ALA A 92 20.28 -0.21 5.38
CA ALA A 92 19.35 -0.23 4.25
C ALA A 92 18.11 0.64 4.50
N VAL A 93 17.52 0.57 5.70
CA VAL A 93 16.35 1.38 6.07
C VAL A 93 16.71 2.87 6.06
N GLN A 94 17.86 3.26 6.62
CA GLN A 94 18.31 4.65 6.60
C GLN A 94 18.54 5.17 5.17
N GLN A 95 19.07 4.35 4.28
CA GLN A 95 19.28 4.73 2.88
C GLN A 95 17.96 4.94 2.13
N ILE A 96 16.95 4.09 2.36
CA ILE A 96 15.61 4.23 1.77
C ILE A 96 14.92 5.50 2.29
N GLN A 97 14.99 5.77 3.60
CA GLN A 97 14.39 6.97 4.18
C GLN A 97 15.02 8.26 3.64
N SER A 98 16.35 8.25 3.47
CA SER A 98 17.10 9.41 2.95
C SER A 98 16.75 9.71 1.49
N SER A 99 16.66 8.68 0.65
CA SER A 99 16.28 8.82 -0.77
C SER A 99 14.83 9.24 -0.96
N ALA A 100 13.90 8.65 -0.21
CA ALA A 100 12.48 9.01 -0.25
C ALA A 100 12.23 10.47 0.17
N THR A 101 12.95 10.97 1.18
CA THR A 101 12.80 12.36 1.66
C THR A 101 13.34 13.37 0.65
N ALA A 102 14.47 13.07 0.01
CA ALA A 102 15.07 13.95 -1.01
C ALA A 102 14.18 14.09 -2.25
N GLU A 103 13.59 12.98 -2.71
CA GLU A 103 12.71 12.97 -3.87
C GLU A 103 11.38 13.69 -3.60
N SER A 104 10.79 13.45 -2.41
CA SER A 104 9.56 14.12 -2.00
C SER A 104 9.74 15.64 -1.89
N ASN A 105 10.87 16.10 -1.36
CA ASN A 105 11.18 17.54 -1.28
C ASN A 105 11.40 18.15 -2.66
N ARG A 106 12.06 17.43 -3.58
CA ARG A 106 12.25 17.88 -4.96
C ARG A 106 10.91 18.05 -5.68
N LEU A 107 10.00 17.09 -5.53
CA LEU A 107 8.66 17.14 -6.13
C LEU A 107 7.83 18.31 -5.58
N ARG A 108 7.83 18.50 -4.25
CA ARG A 108 7.13 19.61 -3.60
C ARG A 108 7.63 20.97 -4.07
N ASN A 109 8.95 21.12 -4.22
CA ASN A 109 9.54 22.37 -4.71
C ASN A 109 9.16 22.63 -6.18
N ALA A 110 9.25 21.61 -7.03
CA ALA A 110 8.85 21.73 -8.44
C ALA A 110 7.36 22.12 -8.57
N MET A 111 6.48 21.50 -7.78
CA MET A 111 5.05 21.85 -7.76
C MET A 111 4.80 23.28 -7.28
N ARG A 112 5.50 23.74 -6.23
CA ARG A 112 5.38 25.14 -5.77
C ARG A 112 5.82 26.13 -6.83
N THR A 113 6.93 25.87 -7.52
CA THR A 113 7.39 26.72 -8.62
C THR A 113 6.39 26.74 -9.78
N ALA A 114 5.83 25.59 -10.16
CA ALA A 114 4.81 25.52 -11.21
C ALA A 114 3.56 26.33 -10.85
N VAL A 115 3.10 26.26 -9.59
CA VAL A 115 1.96 27.05 -9.11
C VAL A 115 2.26 28.55 -9.13
N ASP A 116 3.44 28.99 -8.69
CA ASP A 116 3.86 30.40 -8.72
C ASP A 116 3.89 30.96 -10.15
N VAL A 117 4.43 30.20 -11.10
CA VAL A 117 4.45 30.59 -12.53
C VAL A 117 3.03 30.72 -13.09
N LEU A 118 2.15 29.77 -12.79
CA LEU A 118 0.76 29.81 -13.23
C LEU A 118 0.00 30.99 -12.62
N GLN A 119 0.23 31.29 -11.34
CA GLN A 119 -0.39 32.43 -10.67
C GLN A 119 0.07 33.77 -11.27
N ARG A 120 1.37 33.96 -11.54
CA ARG A 120 1.86 35.17 -12.20
C ARG A 120 1.30 35.37 -13.61
N ALA A 121 1.14 34.28 -14.36
CA ALA A 121 0.55 34.34 -15.70
C ALA A 121 -0.94 34.70 -15.69
N LEU A 122 -1.63 34.43 -14.57
CA LEU A 122 -3.03 34.81 -14.37
C LEU A 122 -3.17 36.24 -13.84
N ASP A 123 -2.26 36.67 -12.95
CA ASP A 123 -2.25 38.02 -12.36
C ASP A 123 -1.80 39.10 -13.37
N GLY A 124 -0.86 38.78 -14.27
CA GLY A 124 -0.39 39.70 -15.31
C GLY A 124 -1.31 39.83 -16.54
N ARG A 125 -2.57 39.41 -16.44
CA ARG A 125 -3.57 39.43 -17.53
C ARG A 125 -4.72 40.43 -17.31
N GLU A 126 -4.55 41.37 -16.37
CA GLU A 126 -5.40 42.55 -16.19
C GLU A 126 -4.86 43.78 -16.96
#